data_AF-F0IIA7-F1
#
_entry.id   AF-F0IIA7-F1
#
_cell.length_a   1.000
_cell.length_b   1.000
_cell.length_c   1.000
_cell.angle_alpha   90.00
_cell.angle_beta   90.00
_cell.angle_gamma   90.00
#
_symmetry.space_group_name_H-M   'P 1'
#
loop_
_entity.id
_entity.type
_entity.pdbx_description
1 polymer ?
#
loop_
_entity_poly.entity_id
_entity_poly.type
_entity_poly.pdbx_seq_one_letter_code
_entity_poly.pdbx_strand_id
1 'polypeptide(L)'
;MKPYFITLLFCACFSLSAQEKDEGKYTEEQLEAFGGTLQGRVKSVERIYYIGEEVSEGVDKKRFPNDEESNSTNEHCKYSFDREGNITKFQTFDTLGNVKYKQIFTYNNLWLPSHIESFQYQDKKEVAHSLETYTYKGKEVASRETVINTSFDKKKKNVFKDITKFNHKEQKESILVYAGNKLQAKMAFTYDAKGNLTKEEYKNLTNKEENTTTYYTYDDKGQLLIRERIEQGNKHYFDTFAYLSNGKVWQKTSYETHSGEKDKKRNETITYYTYDANGDLVEDQYIDTDDFKVITSYCYEDKKLKENYTYVQGTLKSITFWREENGKTTQQEEFSPDGKLQGGVYYSYDEKGNCTMELSKVYNIRTRTIETIGKSIYKYDKYNNCIYEAKFFRDSLDYLIERNFTYYE
;
A
#
# COMPACT_ATOMS: atom_id res chain seq x y z
N MET A 1 -17.25 -18.31 2.66
CA MET A 1 -16.74 -17.22 3.52
C MET A 1 -15.38 -16.82 2.98
N LYS A 2 -15.25 -15.57 2.53
CA LYS A 2 -13.97 -15.00 2.07
C LYS A 2 -13.06 -14.80 3.29
N PRO A 3 -11.76 -15.12 3.23
CA PRO A 3 -10.86 -14.76 4.31
C PRO A 3 -10.52 -13.28 4.18
N TYR A 4 -10.93 -12.49 5.17
CA TYR A 4 -10.31 -11.21 5.47
C TYR A 4 -9.19 -11.50 6.47
N PHE A 5 -7.94 -11.46 6.03
CA PHE A 5 -6.80 -11.29 6.92
C PHE A 5 -5.89 -10.25 6.28
N ILE A 6 -5.95 -9.05 6.84
CA ILE A 6 -4.96 -7.99 6.65
C ILE A 6 -3.88 -8.29 7.68
N THR A 7 -2.75 -8.82 7.25
CA THR A 7 -1.54 -8.85 8.08
C THR A 7 -0.88 -7.48 8.00
N LEU A 8 -0.98 -6.73 9.11
CA LEU A 8 -0.14 -5.55 9.36
C LEU A 8 1.31 -6.01 9.55
N LEU A 9 2.20 -5.50 8.70
CA LEU A 9 3.63 -5.70 8.76
C LEU A 9 4.25 -4.65 9.69
N PHE A 10 4.81 -5.06 10.83
CA PHE A 10 5.73 -4.22 11.62
C PHE A 10 6.86 -5.06 12.19
N CYS A 11 8.07 -4.86 11.67
CA CYS A 11 9.31 -5.15 12.38
C CYS A 11 10.38 -4.14 11.93
N ALA A 12 10.46 -3.01 12.64
CA ALA A 12 11.57 -2.08 12.55
C ALA A 12 12.56 -2.36 13.69
N CYS A 13 13.83 -2.57 13.35
CA CYS A 13 14.97 -2.51 14.28
C CYS A 13 16.16 -1.87 13.54
N PHE A 14 16.75 -0.85 14.17
CA PHE A 14 17.64 0.16 13.61
C PHE A 14 19.12 -0.26 13.47
N SER A 15 19.80 0.29 12.44
CA SER A 15 21.20 0.74 12.49
C SER A 15 21.49 1.81 11.41
N LEU A 16 21.57 3.09 11.82
CA LEU A 16 21.34 4.29 10.99
C LEU A 16 22.46 4.73 10.03
N SER A 17 22.15 4.74 8.73
CA SER A 17 22.87 5.47 7.65
C SER A 17 21.99 6.53 6.96
N ALA A 18 22.59 7.39 6.12
CA ALA A 18 21.92 8.60 5.59
C ALA A 18 20.70 8.33 4.67
N GLN A 19 20.62 7.15 4.04
CA GLN A 19 19.49 6.76 3.17
C GLN A 19 18.26 6.29 3.97
N GLU A 20 18.41 6.13 5.29
CA GLU A 20 17.38 5.66 6.21
C GLU A 20 16.59 6.79 6.90
N LYS A 21 16.98 8.07 6.68
CA LYS A 21 16.40 9.22 7.39
C LYS A 21 15.13 9.82 6.76
N ASP A 22 14.79 9.48 5.51
CA ASP A 22 13.57 9.97 4.88
C ASP A 22 12.50 8.87 4.86
N GLU A 23 11.82 8.71 5.98
CA GLU A 23 10.51 8.03 5.99
C GLU A 23 9.60 8.76 4.98
N GLY A 24 9.27 8.09 3.88
CA GLY A 24 8.48 8.65 2.78
C GLY A 24 9.23 9.06 1.51
N LYS A 25 10.54 8.76 1.39
CA LYS A 25 11.29 9.00 0.12
C LYS A 25 10.82 8.10 -1.03
N TYR A 26 10.46 6.87 -0.70
CA TYR A 26 10.09 5.84 -1.67
C TYR A 26 8.62 5.47 -1.49
N THR A 27 7.97 5.09 -2.58
CA THR A 27 6.61 4.55 -2.54
C THR A 27 6.60 3.14 -1.96
N GLU A 28 5.44 2.65 -1.50
CA GLU A 28 5.30 1.26 -1.01
C GLU A 28 5.72 0.24 -2.08
N GLU A 29 5.33 0.46 -3.33
CA GLU A 29 5.72 -0.41 -4.46
C GLU A 29 7.24 -0.44 -4.68
N GLN A 30 7.92 0.70 -4.51
CA GLN A 30 9.38 0.77 -4.58
C GLN A 30 10.03 0.03 -3.42
N LEU A 31 9.53 0.21 -2.20
CA LEU A 31 10.02 -0.50 -1.01
C LEU A 31 9.82 -2.01 -1.14
N GLU A 32 8.71 -2.47 -1.71
CA GLU A 32 8.48 -3.89 -2.01
C GLU A 32 9.52 -4.42 -3.00
N ALA A 33 9.79 -3.66 -4.07
CA ALA A 33 10.83 -4.01 -5.03
C ALA A 33 12.22 -4.09 -4.37
N PHE A 34 12.49 -3.23 -3.38
CA PHE A 34 13.75 -3.19 -2.64
C PHE A 34 13.85 -4.26 -1.54
N GLY A 35 12.72 -4.84 -1.12
CA GLY A 35 12.66 -5.75 0.03
C GLY A 35 12.70 -5.02 1.38
N GLY A 36 12.25 -3.76 1.40
CA GLY A 36 12.20 -2.89 2.58
C GLY A 36 12.95 -1.57 2.41
N THR A 37 13.11 -0.85 3.53
CA THR A 37 13.88 0.40 3.58
C THR A 37 15.35 0.12 3.29
N LEU A 38 15.90 0.80 2.27
CA LEU A 38 17.29 0.68 1.87
C LEU A 38 18.26 1.07 2.99
N GLN A 39 19.26 0.22 3.20
CA GLN A 39 20.31 0.39 4.20
C GLN A 39 21.66 0.61 3.53
N GLY A 40 22.51 1.48 4.09
CA GLY A 40 23.78 1.87 3.49
C GLY A 40 23.62 2.83 2.30
N ARG A 41 24.74 3.17 1.63
CA ARG A 41 24.75 4.07 0.45
C ARG A 41 24.55 3.27 -0.83
N VAL A 42 23.31 2.91 -1.13
CA VAL A 42 22.96 2.08 -2.29
C VAL A 42 23.11 2.90 -3.57
N LYS A 43 23.89 2.37 -4.52
CA LYS A 43 24.08 2.91 -5.86
C LYS A 43 23.09 2.33 -6.86
N SER A 44 22.78 1.04 -6.74
CA SER A 44 21.72 0.40 -7.53
C SER A 44 21.16 -0.83 -6.84
N VAL A 45 19.90 -1.15 -7.13
CA VAL A 45 19.30 -2.46 -6.84
C VAL A 45 18.70 -3.02 -8.13
N GLU A 46 19.06 -4.25 -8.45
CA GLU A 46 18.48 -5.02 -9.54
C GLU A 46 17.69 -6.17 -8.96
N ARG A 47 16.38 -6.18 -9.20
CA ARG A 47 15.43 -7.20 -8.74
C ARG A 47 15.12 -8.14 -9.89
N ILE A 48 15.13 -9.44 -9.60
CA ILE A 48 14.67 -10.47 -10.51
C ILE A 48 13.66 -11.35 -9.77
N TYR A 49 12.47 -11.47 -10.34
CA TYR A 49 11.36 -12.28 -9.86
C TYR A 49 11.19 -13.49 -10.75
N TYR A 50 11.02 -14.64 -10.12
CA TYR A 50 10.81 -15.92 -10.75
C TYR A 50 9.54 -16.55 -10.19
N ILE A 51 8.81 -17.26 -11.04
CA ILE A 51 7.70 -18.13 -10.64
C ILE A 51 8.23 -19.55 -10.56
N GLY A 52 7.73 -20.34 -9.60
CA GLY A 52 8.01 -21.77 -9.55
C GLY A 52 7.28 -22.55 -10.64
N GLU A 53 7.95 -23.55 -11.21
CA GLU A 53 7.34 -24.55 -12.08
C GLU A 53 7.27 -25.90 -11.35
N GLU A 54 6.07 -26.47 -11.26
CA GLU A 54 5.91 -27.88 -10.93
C GLU A 54 6.39 -28.72 -12.11
N VAL A 55 7.47 -29.47 -11.91
CA VAL A 55 7.92 -30.49 -12.86
C VAL A 55 7.57 -31.86 -12.27
N SER A 56 7.02 -32.76 -13.09
CA SER A 56 6.60 -34.12 -12.69
C SER A 56 7.69 -35.00 -12.07
N GLU A 57 8.94 -34.53 -12.00
CA GLU A 57 10.12 -35.24 -11.50
C GLU A 57 10.63 -34.76 -10.13
N GLY A 58 9.87 -33.91 -9.42
CA GLY A 58 10.17 -33.53 -8.04
C GLY A 58 11.36 -32.57 -7.87
N VAL A 59 11.71 -31.83 -8.92
CA VAL A 59 12.68 -30.74 -8.87
C VAL A 59 11.97 -29.45 -9.23
N ASP A 60 11.73 -28.59 -8.25
CA ASP A 60 11.21 -27.24 -8.46
C ASP A 60 12.17 -26.45 -9.34
N LYS A 61 11.72 -26.06 -10.53
CA LYS A 61 12.47 -25.16 -11.42
C LYS A 61 11.98 -23.73 -11.25
N LYS A 62 12.89 -22.78 -11.43
CA LYS A 62 12.55 -21.35 -11.53
C LYS A 62 12.45 -20.96 -12.99
N ARG A 63 11.41 -20.21 -13.36
CA ARG A 63 11.30 -19.59 -14.68
C ARG A 63 11.05 -18.10 -14.58
N PHE A 64 11.36 -17.39 -15.66
CA PHE A 64 10.86 -16.03 -15.81
C PHE A 64 9.34 -16.08 -16.00
N PRO A 65 8.60 -15.16 -15.39
CA PRO A 65 7.19 -15.00 -15.69
C PRO A 65 7.01 -14.65 -17.18
N ASN A 66 5.88 -15.06 -17.75
CA ASN A 66 5.45 -14.59 -19.06
C ASN A 66 4.37 -13.51 -18.89
N ASP A 67 4.13 -12.73 -19.94
CA ASP A 67 3.17 -11.62 -19.91
C ASP A 67 1.71 -12.05 -19.62
N GLU A 68 1.36 -13.35 -19.72
CA GLU A 68 0.00 -13.86 -19.45
C GLU A 68 -0.23 -14.32 -18.00
N GLU A 69 0.84 -14.71 -17.30
CA GLU A 69 0.78 -15.22 -15.92
C GLU A 69 1.03 -14.15 -14.86
N SER A 70 1.49 -12.97 -15.30
CA SER A 70 1.86 -11.90 -14.39
C SER A 70 1.09 -10.61 -14.61
N ASN A 71 0.64 -10.05 -13.49
CA ASN A 71 0.07 -8.71 -13.43
C ASN A 71 1.09 -7.66 -12.98
N SER A 72 2.38 -8.00 -12.77
CA SER A 72 3.39 -7.09 -12.22
C SER A 72 4.35 -6.58 -13.28
N THR A 73 4.53 -5.27 -13.39
CA THR A 73 5.50 -4.63 -14.31
C THR A 73 6.96 -4.71 -13.83
N ASN A 74 7.22 -5.23 -12.63
CA ASN A 74 8.51 -5.08 -11.93
C ASN A 74 9.30 -6.39 -11.80
N GLU A 75 9.05 -7.36 -12.67
CA GLU A 75 9.57 -8.73 -12.53
C GLU A 75 11.08 -8.80 -12.66
N HIS A 76 11.62 -8.22 -13.72
CA HIS A 76 13.04 -7.91 -13.81
C HIS A 76 13.17 -6.40 -13.94
N CYS A 77 13.66 -5.76 -12.89
CA CYS A 77 13.80 -4.32 -12.86
C CYS A 77 15.08 -3.85 -12.17
N LYS A 78 15.49 -2.62 -12.46
CA LYS A 78 16.69 -2.03 -11.90
C LYS A 78 16.47 -0.57 -11.57
N TYR A 79 16.78 -0.22 -10.32
CA TYR A 79 16.81 1.14 -9.83
C TYR A 79 18.26 1.58 -9.65
N SER A 80 18.56 2.81 -10.06
CA SER A 80 19.84 3.47 -9.79
C SER A 80 19.57 4.71 -8.96
N PHE A 81 20.49 5.01 -8.06
CA PHE A 81 20.37 6.13 -7.14
C PHE A 81 21.55 7.08 -7.31
N ASP A 82 21.40 8.33 -6.87
CA ASP A 82 22.53 9.22 -6.59
C ASP A 82 23.07 8.99 -5.17
N ARG A 83 24.11 9.74 -4.77
CA ARG A 83 24.72 9.62 -3.44
C ARG A 83 23.81 10.06 -2.29
N GLU A 84 22.76 10.82 -2.59
CA GLU A 84 21.74 11.25 -1.63
C GLU A 84 20.56 10.24 -1.57
N GLY A 85 20.62 9.17 -2.36
CA GLY A 85 19.60 8.12 -2.43
C GLY A 85 18.40 8.47 -3.30
N ASN A 86 18.43 9.54 -4.09
CA ASN A 86 17.34 9.84 -5.03
C ASN A 86 17.40 8.87 -6.21
N ILE A 87 16.26 8.35 -6.65
CA ILE A 87 16.19 7.48 -7.84
C ILE A 87 16.58 8.32 -9.06
N THR A 88 17.66 7.98 -9.74
CA THR A 88 18.09 8.67 -10.97
C THR A 88 17.64 7.94 -12.22
N LYS A 89 17.41 6.64 -12.12
CA LYS A 89 17.01 5.79 -13.23
C LYS A 89 16.22 4.59 -12.75
N PHE A 90 15.18 4.23 -13.50
CA PHE A 90 14.44 2.99 -13.37
C PHE A 90 14.42 2.26 -14.70
N GLN A 91 14.49 0.93 -14.71
CA GLN A 91 14.41 0.11 -15.90
C GLN A 91 13.64 -1.16 -15.63
N THR A 92 12.90 -1.65 -16.63
CA THR A 92 12.39 -3.01 -16.66
C THR A 92 12.94 -3.74 -17.88
N PHE A 93 13.05 -5.06 -17.77
CA PHE A 93 13.66 -5.91 -18.78
C PHE A 93 12.68 -6.97 -19.25
N ASP A 94 12.81 -7.37 -20.52
CA ASP A 94 12.15 -8.56 -21.05
C ASP A 94 12.85 -9.84 -20.55
N THR A 95 12.26 -11.00 -20.86
CA THR A 95 12.78 -12.32 -20.47
C THR A 95 14.15 -12.66 -21.10
N LEU A 96 14.59 -11.90 -22.09
CA LEU A 96 15.90 -12.01 -22.73
C LEU A 96 16.92 -11.02 -22.15
N GLY A 97 16.52 -10.23 -21.14
CA GLY A 97 17.36 -9.21 -20.49
C GLY A 97 17.50 -7.90 -21.28
N ASN A 98 16.69 -7.67 -22.33
CA ASN A 98 16.67 -6.39 -23.03
C ASN A 98 15.77 -5.41 -22.30
N VAL A 99 16.12 -4.12 -22.33
CA VAL A 99 15.31 -3.06 -21.72
C VAL A 99 13.96 -2.95 -22.45
N LYS A 100 12.85 -3.16 -21.73
CA LYS A 100 11.47 -2.97 -22.20
C LYS A 100 10.97 -1.56 -21.87
N TYR A 101 11.36 -1.06 -20.70
CA TYR A 101 11.01 0.27 -20.23
C TYR A 101 12.18 0.91 -19.49
N LYS A 102 12.28 2.24 -19.58
CA LYS A 102 13.31 3.02 -18.89
C LYS A 102 12.73 4.36 -18.47
N GLN A 103 13.02 4.78 -17.25
CA GLN A 103 12.82 6.16 -16.79
C GLN A 103 14.14 6.79 -16.36
N ILE A 104 14.26 8.09 -16.59
CA ILE A 104 15.36 8.93 -16.10
C ILE A 104 14.75 10.08 -15.31
N PHE A 105 15.27 10.33 -14.11
CA PHE A 105 14.75 11.34 -13.21
C PHE A 105 15.78 12.46 -13.06
N THR A 106 15.32 13.69 -13.18
CA THR A 106 16.12 14.90 -12.91
C THR A 106 15.44 15.70 -11.82
N TYR A 107 16.19 16.17 -10.84
CA TYR A 107 15.66 16.87 -9.67
C TYR A 107 15.92 18.37 -9.72
N ASN A 108 15.04 19.15 -9.13
CA ASN A 108 15.29 20.57 -8.88
C ASN A 108 16.17 20.78 -7.63
N ASN A 109 16.46 22.04 -7.31
CA ASN A 109 17.28 22.40 -6.14
C ASN A 109 16.64 22.06 -4.78
N LEU A 110 15.36 21.67 -4.76
CA LEU A 110 14.64 21.19 -3.57
C LEU A 110 14.59 19.67 -3.50
N TRP A 111 15.32 18.96 -4.37
CA TRP A 111 15.33 17.50 -4.49
C TRP A 111 13.96 16.90 -4.85
N LEU A 112 13.11 17.69 -5.51
CA LEU A 112 11.84 17.21 -6.06
C LEU A 112 12.02 16.88 -7.55
N PRO A 113 11.39 15.82 -8.08
CA PRO A 113 11.46 15.46 -9.49
C PRO A 113 11.02 16.62 -10.39
N SER A 114 11.94 17.19 -11.16
CA SER A 114 11.64 18.26 -12.12
C SER A 114 11.30 17.72 -13.50
N HIS A 115 11.96 16.65 -13.92
CA HIS A 115 11.75 16.00 -15.20
C HIS A 115 11.80 14.48 -15.03
N ILE A 116 10.89 13.78 -15.72
CA ILE A 116 10.90 12.33 -15.84
C ILE A 116 10.78 11.98 -17.32
N GLU A 117 11.86 11.43 -17.89
CA GLU A 117 11.86 10.92 -19.25
C GLU A 117 11.59 9.42 -19.22
N SER A 118 10.53 8.96 -19.90
CA SER A 118 10.17 7.55 -19.98
C SER A 118 10.26 7.05 -21.42
N PHE A 119 10.87 5.89 -21.62
CA PHE A 119 11.11 5.25 -22.92
C PHE A 119 10.52 3.85 -22.91
N GLN A 120 9.77 3.50 -23.93
CA GLN A 120 9.26 2.16 -24.17
C GLN A 120 9.94 1.56 -25.39
N TYR A 121 10.33 0.29 -25.29
CA TYR A 121 11.03 -0.44 -26.33
C TYR A 121 10.25 -1.69 -26.73
N GLN A 122 10.27 -1.99 -28.03
CA GLN A 122 9.81 -3.25 -28.61
C GLN A 122 10.88 -3.71 -29.61
N ASP A 123 11.31 -4.96 -29.53
CA ASP A 123 12.38 -5.53 -30.37
C ASP A 123 13.64 -4.64 -30.44
N LYS A 124 14.07 -4.12 -29.28
CA LYS A 124 15.21 -3.20 -29.11
C LYS A 124 15.07 -1.85 -29.82
N LYS A 125 13.88 -1.52 -30.34
CA LYS A 125 13.58 -0.22 -30.95
C LYS A 125 12.68 0.57 -30.03
N GLU A 126 12.98 1.87 -29.89
CA GLU A 126 12.10 2.78 -29.16
C GLU A 126 10.77 2.95 -29.90
N VAL A 127 9.68 2.64 -29.21
CA VAL A 127 8.31 2.74 -29.74
C VAL A 127 7.53 3.90 -29.16
N ALA A 128 7.90 4.35 -27.96
CA ALA A 128 7.35 5.55 -27.35
C ALA A 128 8.38 6.24 -26.47
N HIS A 129 8.30 7.56 -26.43
CA HIS A 129 9.04 8.40 -25.51
C HIS A 129 8.09 9.44 -24.93
N SER A 130 8.12 9.61 -23.62
CA SER A 130 7.40 10.66 -22.93
C SER A 130 8.30 11.48 -22.02
N LEU A 131 8.11 12.79 -22.02
CA LEU A 131 8.75 13.71 -21.09
C LEU A 131 7.69 14.31 -20.17
N GLU A 132 7.82 14.06 -18.88
CA GLU A 132 7.07 14.75 -17.84
C GLU A 132 7.90 15.91 -17.29
N THR A 133 7.30 17.07 -17.13
CA THR A 133 7.92 18.26 -16.55
C THR A 133 7.06 18.78 -15.42
N TYR A 134 7.70 19.06 -14.29
CA TYR A 134 7.05 19.45 -13.05
C TYR A 134 7.48 20.85 -12.63
N THR A 135 6.51 21.65 -12.20
CA THR A 135 6.75 22.89 -11.46
C THR A 135 6.09 22.80 -10.10
N TYR A 136 6.68 23.47 -9.12
CA TYR A 136 6.29 23.37 -7.72
C TYR A 136 6.02 24.73 -7.11
N LYS A 137 5.09 24.75 -6.16
CA LYS A 137 4.91 25.82 -5.18
C LYS A 137 5.22 25.23 -3.80
N GLY A 138 6.40 25.53 -3.26
CA GLY A 138 6.91 24.80 -2.10
C GLY A 138 7.16 23.33 -2.45
N LYS A 139 6.54 22.41 -1.70
CA LYS A 139 6.58 20.95 -1.99
C LYS A 139 5.42 20.46 -2.85
N GLU A 140 4.44 21.32 -3.14
CA GLU A 140 3.23 20.95 -3.88
C GLU A 140 3.41 21.13 -5.40
N VAL A 141 2.95 20.17 -6.19
CA VAL A 141 2.99 20.25 -7.65
C VAL A 141 2.02 21.35 -8.12
N ALA A 142 2.58 22.41 -8.69
CA ALA A 142 1.84 23.53 -9.27
C ALA A 142 1.44 23.24 -10.73
N SER A 143 2.31 22.56 -11.48
CA SER A 143 1.95 22.03 -12.79
C SER A 143 2.70 20.76 -13.12
N ARG A 144 2.03 19.86 -13.86
CA ARG A 144 2.65 18.72 -14.53
C ARG A 144 2.32 18.79 -16.01
N GLU A 145 3.30 18.69 -16.88
CA GLU A 145 3.09 18.58 -18.32
C GLU A 145 3.74 17.31 -18.84
N THR A 146 2.98 16.47 -19.54
CA THR A 146 3.45 15.21 -20.13
C THR A 146 3.36 15.30 -21.64
N VAL A 147 4.49 15.20 -22.31
CA VAL A 147 4.59 15.17 -23.77
C VAL A 147 4.89 13.75 -24.20
N ILE A 148 4.05 13.15 -25.04
CA ILE A 148 4.23 11.77 -25.54
C ILE A 148 4.41 11.79 -27.05
N ASN A 149 5.48 11.12 -27.52
CA ASN A 149 5.76 10.85 -28.92
C ASN A 149 5.77 9.32 -29.13
N THR A 150 5.06 8.83 -30.14
CA THR A 150 5.07 7.40 -30.49
C THR A 150 5.68 7.19 -31.88
N SER A 151 6.34 6.06 -32.08
CA SER A 151 7.02 5.72 -33.34
C SER A 151 6.03 5.47 -34.49
N PHE A 152 4.80 5.04 -34.16
CA PHE A 152 3.73 4.74 -35.11
C PHE A 152 3.13 5.99 -35.78
N ASP A 153 3.23 7.15 -35.13
CA ASP A 153 2.81 8.43 -35.70
C ASP A 153 3.72 9.57 -35.24
N LYS A 154 4.90 9.67 -35.86
CA LYS A 154 5.92 10.69 -35.57
C LYS A 154 5.40 12.14 -35.70
N LYS A 155 4.23 12.36 -36.28
CA LYS A 155 3.61 13.69 -36.44
C LYS A 155 2.62 14.03 -35.32
N LYS A 156 2.19 13.05 -34.52
CA LYS A 156 1.15 13.23 -33.50
C LYS A 156 1.78 13.29 -32.11
N LYS A 157 2.08 14.51 -31.68
CA LYS A 157 2.51 14.84 -30.32
C LYS A 157 1.28 14.93 -29.42
N ASN A 158 1.15 14.02 -28.47
CA ASN A 158 0.10 14.13 -27.45
C ASN A 158 0.66 14.88 -26.25
N VAL A 159 -0.04 15.91 -25.80
CA VAL A 159 0.36 16.71 -24.64
C VAL A 159 -0.75 16.60 -23.61
N PHE A 160 -0.41 16.28 -22.36
CA PHE A 160 -1.31 16.30 -21.23
C PHE A 160 -0.79 17.29 -20.22
N LYS A 161 -1.68 18.00 -19.54
CA LYS A 161 -1.27 19.04 -18.60
C LYS A 161 -2.20 19.12 -17.41
N ASP A 162 -1.61 19.10 -16.23
CA ASP A 162 -2.31 19.36 -14.98
C ASP A 162 -1.82 20.68 -14.41
N ILE A 163 -2.76 21.50 -13.95
CA ILE A 163 -2.47 22.79 -13.34
C ILE A 163 -3.19 22.88 -12.02
N THR A 164 -2.42 23.01 -10.94
CA THR A 164 -2.93 23.28 -9.60
C THR A 164 -2.97 24.78 -9.38
N LYS A 165 -4.15 25.31 -9.08
CA LYS A 165 -4.33 26.69 -8.62
C LYS A 165 -4.39 26.72 -7.12
N PHE A 166 -3.82 27.76 -6.52
CA PHE A 166 -3.80 27.95 -5.08
C PHE A 166 -4.54 29.23 -4.72
N ASN A 167 -5.28 29.21 -3.61
CA ASN A 167 -5.93 30.38 -3.07
C ASN A 167 -4.91 31.35 -2.42
N HIS A 168 -5.39 32.48 -1.90
CA HIS A 168 -4.57 33.48 -1.22
C HIS A 168 -3.90 32.99 0.08
N LYS A 169 -4.38 31.87 0.67
CA LYS A 169 -3.77 31.18 1.81
C LYS A 169 -2.84 30.03 1.39
N GLU A 170 -2.52 29.94 0.10
CA GLU A 170 -1.68 28.90 -0.49
C GLU A 170 -2.22 27.46 -0.42
N GLN A 171 -3.51 27.30 -0.17
CA GLN A 171 -4.18 25.99 -0.21
C GLN A 171 -4.65 25.70 -1.65
N LYS A 172 -4.71 24.42 -2.04
CA LYS A 172 -5.19 24.00 -3.36
C LYS A 172 -6.61 24.50 -3.57
N GLU A 173 -6.87 25.31 -4.58
CA GLU A 173 -8.21 25.78 -4.93
C GLU A 173 -8.83 24.87 -5.99
N SER A 174 -8.03 24.47 -6.98
CA SER A 174 -8.46 23.56 -8.05
C SER A 174 -7.30 22.87 -8.74
N ILE A 175 -7.58 21.72 -9.36
CA ILE A 175 -6.68 21.06 -10.30
C ILE A 175 -7.42 20.96 -11.64
N LEU A 176 -6.78 21.39 -12.72
CA LEU A 176 -7.32 21.36 -14.07
C LEU A 176 -6.50 20.38 -14.91
N VAL A 177 -7.16 19.39 -15.49
CA VAL A 177 -6.54 18.32 -16.28
C VAL A 177 -6.88 18.52 -17.75
N TYR A 178 -5.86 18.68 -18.59
CA TYR A 178 -5.99 18.94 -20.03
C TYR A 178 -5.40 17.80 -20.86
N ALA A 179 -6.03 17.52 -22.00
CA ALA A 179 -5.44 16.75 -23.09
C ALA A 179 -5.42 17.64 -24.34
N GLY A 180 -4.21 17.94 -24.80
CA GLY A 180 -3.92 19.06 -25.69
C GLY A 180 -4.42 20.36 -25.08
N ASN A 181 -5.20 21.12 -25.86
CA ASN A 181 -5.83 22.36 -25.40
C ASN A 181 -7.24 22.15 -24.83
N LYS A 182 -7.71 20.90 -24.71
CA LYS A 182 -9.06 20.58 -24.24
C LYS A 182 -9.03 20.15 -22.78
N LEU A 183 -9.74 20.90 -21.93
CA LEU A 183 -9.98 20.52 -20.54
C LEU A 183 -10.78 19.21 -20.48
N GLN A 184 -10.26 18.22 -19.77
CA GLN A 184 -10.84 16.89 -19.61
C GLN A 184 -11.51 16.74 -18.25
N ALA A 185 -10.87 17.24 -17.20
CA ALA A 185 -11.42 17.15 -15.85
C ALA A 185 -11.03 18.36 -15.00
N LYS A 186 -11.79 18.57 -13.94
CA LYS A 186 -11.54 19.59 -12.93
C LYS A 186 -11.79 19.01 -11.55
N MET A 187 -10.86 19.24 -10.64
CA MET A 187 -11.06 19.10 -9.20
C MET A 187 -11.16 20.49 -8.58
N ALA A 188 -12.07 20.69 -7.63
CA ALA A 188 -12.19 21.93 -6.88
C ALA A 188 -12.25 21.64 -5.38
N PHE A 189 -11.62 22.49 -4.59
CA PHE A 189 -11.49 22.33 -3.16
C PHE A 189 -12.00 23.60 -2.46
N THR A 190 -12.79 23.43 -1.41
CA THR A 190 -13.29 24.54 -0.59
C THR A 190 -12.92 24.29 0.86
N TYR A 191 -12.61 25.37 1.58
CA TYR A 191 -12.19 25.31 2.97
C TYR A 191 -13.04 26.23 3.84
N ASP A 192 -13.15 25.89 5.11
CA ASP A 192 -13.70 26.79 6.12
C ASP A 192 -12.70 27.89 6.52
N ALA A 193 -13.12 28.78 7.42
CA ALA A 193 -12.26 29.86 7.92
C ALA A 193 -11.03 29.36 8.71
N LYS A 194 -11.15 28.19 9.36
CA LYS A 194 -10.08 27.52 10.13
C LYS A 194 -9.08 26.80 9.21
N GLY A 195 -9.42 26.61 7.93
CA GLY A 195 -8.60 25.97 6.92
C GLY A 195 -8.89 24.47 6.72
N ASN A 196 -9.97 23.94 7.31
CA ASN A 196 -10.38 22.55 7.08
C ASN A 196 -11.04 22.41 5.71
N LEU A 197 -10.76 21.33 4.98
CA LEU A 197 -11.37 21.03 3.69
C LEU A 197 -12.85 20.69 3.87
N THR A 198 -13.79 21.52 3.41
CA THR A 198 -15.24 21.29 3.57
C THR A 198 -15.89 20.66 2.35
N LYS A 199 -15.26 20.77 1.17
CA LYS A 199 -15.78 20.23 -0.08
C LYS A 199 -14.67 19.88 -1.05
N GLU A 200 -14.78 18.70 -1.66
CA GLU A 200 -14.04 18.30 -2.85
C GLU A 200 -15.05 18.01 -3.97
N GLU A 201 -14.84 18.56 -5.16
CA GLU A 201 -15.69 18.29 -6.32
C GLU A 201 -14.82 17.83 -7.49
N TYR A 202 -15.05 16.62 -7.98
CA TYR A 202 -14.44 16.10 -9.20
C TYR A 202 -15.47 16.10 -10.33
N LYS A 203 -15.10 16.75 -11.43
CA LYS A 203 -15.90 16.81 -12.66
C LYS A 203 -15.07 16.29 -13.82
N ASN A 204 -15.46 15.13 -14.32
CA ASN A 204 -15.01 14.64 -15.62
C ASN A 204 -15.93 15.22 -16.72
N LEU A 205 -15.32 15.91 -17.68
CA LEU A 205 -16.01 16.60 -18.77
C LEU A 205 -16.24 15.71 -19.99
N THR A 206 -15.63 14.52 -20.05
CA THR A 206 -15.86 13.50 -21.08
C THR A 206 -16.82 12.42 -20.60
N ASN A 207 -16.67 11.93 -19.37
CA ASN A 207 -17.54 10.95 -18.75
C ASN A 207 -18.20 11.49 -17.47
N LYS A 208 -19.42 12.03 -17.60
CA LYS A 208 -20.12 12.64 -16.46
C LYS A 208 -20.53 11.65 -15.37
N GLU A 209 -20.54 10.35 -15.66
CA GLU A 209 -20.89 9.31 -14.68
C GLU A 209 -19.81 9.13 -13.60
N GLU A 210 -18.60 9.64 -13.84
CA GLU A 210 -17.51 9.64 -12.87
C GLU A 210 -17.52 10.87 -11.95
N ASN A 211 -18.47 11.78 -12.12
CA ASN A 211 -18.52 12.98 -11.28
C ASN A 211 -18.81 12.60 -9.82
N THR A 212 -17.98 13.14 -8.93
CA THR A 212 -18.14 12.95 -7.49
C THR A 212 -18.09 14.28 -6.77
N THR A 213 -18.79 14.35 -5.64
CA THR A 213 -18.68 15.47 -4.72
C THR A 213 -18.61 14.93 -3.32
N THR A 214 -17.57 15.31 -2.58
CA THR A 214 -17.40 14.93 -1.19
C THR A 214 -17.54 16.16 -0.30
N TYR A 215 -18.41 16.09 0.70
CA TYR A 215 -18.57 17.10 1.74
C TYR A 215 -17.98 16.60 3.05
N TYR A 216 -17.41 17.54 3.81
CA TYR A 216 -16.82 17.27 5.10
C TYR A 216 -17.38 18.27 6.12
N THR A 217 -17.84 17.75 7.25
CA THR A 217 -18.33 18.55 8.37
C THR A 217 -17.47 18.27 9.58
N TYR A 218 -17.10 19.32 10.31
CA TYR A 218 -16.21 19.24 11.47
C TYR A 218 -16.89 19.77 12.72
N ASP A 219 -16.43 19.33 13.88
CA ASP A 219 -16.78 19.93 15.17
C ASP A 219 -15.98 21.23 15.41
N ASP A 220 -16.24 21.88 16.56
CA ASP A 220 -15.55 23.12 16.93
C ASP A 220 -14.04 22.93 17.18
N LYS A 221 -13.60 21.70 17.48
CA LYS A 221 -12.19 21.33 17.66
C LYS A 221 -11.49 20.98 16.35
N GLY A 222 -12.21 20.94 15.22
CA GLY A 222 -11.68 20.57 13.91
C GLY A 222 -11.63 19.06 13.65
N GLN A 223 -12.36 18.25 14.43
CA GLN A 223 -12.49 16.81 14.24
C GLN A 223 -13.59 16.50 13.22
N LEU A 224 -13.34 15.56 12.30
CA LEU A 224 -14.27 15.23 11.21
C LEU A 224 -15.50 14.50 11.74
N LEU A 225 -16.67 15.13 11.70
CA LEU A 225 -17.93 14.51 12.13
C LEU A 225 -18.60 13.70 11.02
N ILE A 226 -18.61 14.22 9.80
CA ILE A 226 -19.33 13.62 8.66
C ILE A 226 -18.48 13.76 7.40
N ARG A 227 -18.34 12.66 6.67
CA ARG A 227 -17.89 12.64 5.28
C ARG A 227 -19.02 12.08 4.42
N GLU A 228 -19.54 12.90 3.53
CA GLU A 228 -20.57 12.51 2.56
C GLU A 228 -19.97 12.52 1.16
N ARG A 229 -19.93 11.37 0.47
CA ARG A 229 -19.53 11.27 -0.93
C ARG A 229 -20.74 10.99 -1.80
N ILE A 230 -21.00 11.87 -2.75
CA ILE A 230 -22.07 11.75 -3.74
C ILE A 230 -21.48 11.26 -5.05
N GLU A 231 -22.00 10.15 -5.55
CA GLU A 231 -21.67 9.61 -6.87
C GLU A 231 -22.88 9.67 -7.79
N GLN A 232 -22.67 10.07 -9.05
CA GLN A 232 -23.72 10.10 -10.10
C GLN A 232 -24.97 10.92 -9.71
N GLY A 233 -24.86 11.80 -8.71
CA GLY A 233 -25.97 12.60 -8.15
C GLY A 233 -27.07 11.82 -7.43
N ASN A 234 -26.95 10.50 -7.32
CA ASN A 234 -28.02 9.62 -6.85
C ASN A 234 -27.61 8.73 -5.67
N LYS A 235 -26.33 8.38 -5.53
CA LYS A 235 -25.83 7.55 -4.44
C LYS A 235 -25.01 8.41 -3.48
N HIS A 236 -25.37 8.37 -2.21
CA HIS A 236 -24.68 9.09 -1.16
C HIS A 236 -24.07 8.07 -0.21
N TYR A 237 -22.77 8.16 0.00
CA TYR A 237 -22.03 7.36 0.96
C TYR A 237 -21.66 8.24 2.15
N PHE A 238 -21.98 7.80 3.35
CA PHE A 238 -21.71 8.52 4.58
C PHE A 238 -20.75 7.73 5.45
N ASP A 239 -19.74 8.42 5.96
CA ASP A 239 -19.03 8.05 7.18
C ASP A 239 -19.33 9.10 8.26
N THR A 240 -19.73 8.66 9.44
CA THR A 240 -19.95 9.54 10.60
C THR A 240 -19.09 9.08 11.77
N PHE A 241 -18.59 10.04 12.55
CA PHE A 241 -17.64 9.78 13.62
C PHE A 241 -18.10 10.45 14.91
N ALA A 242 -18.03 9.71 16.01
CA ALA A 242 -18.23 10.25 17.35
C ALA A 242 -16.95 10.07 18.17
N TYR A 243 -16.63 11.10 18.96
CA TYR A 243 -15.34 11.23 19.63
C TYR A 243 -15.49 11.27 21.15
N LEU A 244 -14.51 10.66 21.82
CA LEU A 244 -14.31 10.81 23.26
C LEU A 244 -13.75 12.20 23.56
N SER A 245 -13.78 12.60 24.83
CA SER A 245 -13.22 13.88 25.27
C SER A 245 -11.74 14.05 24.93
N ASN A 246 -10.98 12.94 24.88
CA ASN A 246 -9.57 12.88 24.51
C ASN A 246 -9.31 12.91 22.98
N GLY A 247 -10.36 13.01 22.15
CA GLY A 247 -10.25 13.10 20.69
C GLY A 247 -10.13 11.78 19.95
N LYS A 248 -10.21 10.63 20.63
CA LYS A 248 -10.28 9.32 19.97
C LYS A 248 -11.70 9.03 19.47
N VAL A 249 -11.82 8.37 18.33
CA VAL A 249 -13.11 7.92 17.79
C VAL A 249 -13.61 6.76 18.65
N TRP A 250 -14.80 6.86 19.25
CA TRP A 250 -15.42 5.70 19.93
C TRP A 250 -16.53 5.06 19.11
N GLN A 251 -17.02 5.74 18.07
CA GLN A 251 -18.00 5.19 17.15
C GLN A 251 -17.72 5.68 15.73
N LYS A 252 -17.72 4.76 14.77
CA LYS A 252 -17.82 5.04 13.35
C LYS A 252 -19.09 4.40 12.81
N THR A 253 -19.87 5.12 12.02
CA THR A 253 -21.01 4.57 11.29
C THR A 253 -20.88 4.86 9.81
N SER A 254 -20.92 3.81 8.98
CA SER A 254 -20.84 3.89 7.52
C SER A 254 -22.13 3.37 6.90
N TYR A 255 -22.73 4.12 5.97
CA TYR A 255 -23.99 3.72 5.31
C TYR A 255 -24.14 4.40 3.95
N GLU A 256 -25.08 3.91 3.15
CA GLU A 256 -25.49 4.56 1.91
C GLU A 256 -26.95 5.02 1.96
N THR A 257 -27.25 6.11 1.24
CA THR A 257 -28.62 6.52 0.92
C THR A 257 -28.75 6.82 -0.57
N HIS A 258 -29.98 6.81 -1.07
CA HIS A 258 -30.28 7.15 -2.45
C HIS A 258 -31.12 8.42 -2.53
N SER A 259 -30.90 9.24 -3.56
CA SER A 259 -31.69 10.43 -3.84
C SER A 259 -33.18 10.08 -3.91
N GLY A 260 -34.00 10.70 -3.04
CA GLY A 260 -35.43 10.41 -2.88
C GLY A 260 -35.79 9.50 -1.70
N GLU A 261 -34.81 8.84 -1.09
CA GLU A 261 -34.96 7.98 0.10
C GLU A 261 -34.01 8.42 1.24
N LYS A 262 -33.95 9.73 1.53
CA LYS A 262 -32.96 10.31 2.46
C LYS A 262 -32.95 9.66 3.86
N ASP A 263 -34.08 9.16 4.31
CA ASP A 263 -34.23 8.55 5.63
C ASP A 263 -33.91 7.04 5.65
N LYS A 264 -33.75 6.42 4.48
CA LYS A 264 -33.49 4.98 4.38
C LYS A 264 -32.00 4.71 4.22
N LYS A 265 -31.35 4.44 5.35
CA LYS A 265 -29.98 3.90 5.39
C LYS A 265 -29.97 2.48 4.85
N ARG A 266 -28.96 2.17 4.03
CA ARG A 266 -28.69 0.83 3.51
C ARG A 266 -27.23 0.49 3.81
N ASN A 267 -26.94 -0.81 3.93
CA ASN A 267 -25.61 -1.32 4.22
C ASN A 267 -24.96 -0.59 5.42
N GLU A 268 -25.78 -0.22 6.41
CA GLU A 268 -25.29 0.43 7.62
C GLU A 268 -24.40 -0.52 8.39
N THR A 269 -23.21 -0.04 8.71
CA THR A 269 -22.28 -0.70 9.59
C THR A 269 -21.90 0.27 10.70
N ILE A 270 -21.86 -0.23 11.93
CA ILE A 270 -21.47 0.53 13.11
C ILE A 270 -20.30 -0.19 13.74
N THR A 271 -19.22 0.56 13.98
CA THR A 271 -18.07 0.09 14.73
C THR A 271 -17.91 0.92 15.99
N TYR A 272 -17.92 0.27 17.15
CA TYR A 272 -17.58 0.89 18.43
C TYR A 272 -16.14 0.57 18.80
N TYR A 273 -15.46 1.53 19.42
CA TYR A 273 -14.09 1.40 19.89
C TYR A 273 -14.00 1.72 21.37
N THR A 274 -13.43 0.80 22.14
CA THR A 274 -13.19 0.96 23.57
C THR A 274 -11.68 1.03 23.83
N TYR A 275 -11.27 1.98 24.66
CA TYR A 275 -9.88 2.22 24.98
C TYR A 275 -9.64 2.08 26.49
N ASP A 276 -8.44 1.65 26.87
CA ASP A 276 -8.01 1.67 28.27
C ASP A 276 -7.63 3.10 28.74
N ALA A 277 -7.17 3.21 29.99
CA ALA A 277 -6.73 4.47 30.57
C ALA A 277 -5.45 5.05 29.92
N ASN A 278 -4.63 4.22 29.28
CA ASN A 278 -3.46 4.65 28.51
C ASN A 278 -3.84 5.10 27.10
N GLY A 279 -5.07 4.77 26.68
CA GLY A 279 -5.61 5.02 25.37
C GLY A 279 -5.38 3.88 24.38
N ASP A 280 -4.88 2.73 24.79
CA ASP A 280 -4.73 1.59 23.90
C ASP A 280 -6.10 0.99 23.57
N LEU A 281 -6.31 0.56 22.31
CA LEU A 281 -7.59 -0.01 21.86
C LEU A 281 -7.74 -1.40 22.49
N VAL A 282 -8.70 -1.57 23.40
CA VAL A 282 -8.92 -2.85 24.10
C VAL A 282 -10.10 -3.63 23.53
N GLU A 283 -10.97 -2.98 22.76
CA GLU A 283 -12.07 -3.67 22.09
C GLU A 283 -12.53 -2.89 20.87
N ASP A 284 -12.81 -3.60 19.77
CA ASP A 284 -13.72 -3.12 18.74
C ASP A 284 -14.93 -4.03 18.58
N GLN A 285 -16.07 -3.42 18.29
CA GLN A 285 -17.33 -4.11 18.06
C GLN A 285 -17.91 -3.65 16.73
N TYR A 286 -17.97 -4.56 15.77
CA TYR A 286 -18.64 -4.39 14.48
C TYR A 286 -20.07 -4.92 14.52
N ILE A 287 -21.01 -4.16 13.98
CA ILE A 287 -22.42 -4.53 13.79
C ILE A 287 -22.82 -4.11 12.37
N ASP A 288 -23.48 -4.98 11.61
CA ASP A 288 -24.10 -4.63 10.32
C ASP A 288 -25.64 -4.56 10.39
N THR A 289 -26.28 -4.31 9.25
CA THR A 289 -27.74 -4.20 9.13
C THR A 289 -28.52 -5.46 9.48
N ASP A 290 -27.89 -6.63 9.44
CA ASP A 290 -28.52 -7.91 9.76
C ASP A 290 -28.28 -8.28 11.24
N ASP A 291 -27.91 -7.29 12.07
CA ASP A 291 -27.45 -7.45 13.44
C ASP A 291 -26.29 -8.46 13.55
N PHE A 292 -25.48 -8.59 12.48
CA PHE A 292 -24.29 -9.43 12.52
C PHE A 292 -23.23 -8.77 13.38
N LYS A 293 -22.98 -9.35 14.55
CA LYS A 293 -22.07 -8.81 15.55
C LYS A 293 -20.74 -9.56 15.60
N VAL A 294 -19.64 -8.83 15.47
CA VAL A 294 -18.28 -9.30 15.75
C VAL A 294 -17.67 -8.40 16.83
N ILE A 295 -17.06 -8.99 17.85
CA ILE A 295 -16.27 -8.27 18.85
C ILE A 295 -14.85 -8.82 18.81
N THR A 296 -13.87 -7.93 18.77
CA THR A 296 -12.47 -8.26 18.98
C THR A 296 -11.98 -7.58 20.25
N SER A 297 -11.59 -8.35 21.26
CA SER A 297 -10.97 -7.82 22.47
C SER A 297 -9.45 -7.99 22.40
N TYR A 298 -8.69 -7.00 22.86
CA TYR A 298 -7.23 -6.93 22.75
C TYR A 298 -6.59 -6.84 24.13
N CYS A 299 -5.60 -7.71 24.38
CA CYS A 299 -4.84 -7.74 25.62
C CYS A 299 -3.38 -7.36 25.35
N TYR A 300 -2.88 -6.40 26.13
CA TYR A 300 -1.53 -5.88 26.00
C TYR A 300 -0.70 -6.20 27.24
N GLU A 301 0.59 -6.46 27.02
CA GLU A 301 1.63 -6.51 28.05
C GLU A 301 2.76 -5.58 27.60
N ASP A 302 3.22 -4.68 28.47
CA ASP A 302 4.25 -3.68 28.15
C ASP A 302 4.00 -2.90 26.84
N LYS A 303 2.74 -2.50 26.61
CA LYS A 303 2.26 -1.79 25.40
C LYS A 303 2.38 -2.59 24.10
N LYS A 304 2.50 -3.91 24.19
CA LYS A 304 2.55 -4.82 23.04
C LYS A 304 1.38 -5.77 23.06
N LEU A 305 0.75 -5.99 21.91
CA LEU A 305 -0.37 -6.91 21.78
C LEU A 305 0.13 -8.33 22.07
N LYS A 306 -0.49 -8.99 23.05
CA LYS A 306 -0.18 -10.37 23.45
C LYS A 306 -1.25 -11.35 23.05
N GLU A 307 -2.50 -10.93 23.15
CA GLU A 307 -3.63 -11.79 22.88
C GLU A 307 -4.77 -11.00 22.27
N ASN A 308 -5.59 -11.66 21.46
CA ASN A 308 -6.89 -11.16 21.09
C ASN A 308 -7.93 -12.26 21.12
N TYR A 309 -9.17 -11.85 21.33
CA TYR A 309 -10.31 -12.74 21.45
C TYR A 309 -11.36 -12.29 20.44
N THR A 310 -11.73 -13.19 19.53
CA THR A 310 -12.73 -12.90 18.49
C THR A 310 -14.03 -13.58 18.84
N TYR A 311 -15.09 -12.80 19.03
CA TYR A 311 -16.43 -13.27 19.29
C TYR A 311 -17.31 -12.98 18.07
N VAL A 312 -18.06 -13.98 17.61
CA VAL A 312 -19.08 -13.83 16.56
C VAL A 312 -20.42 -14.19 17.15
N GLN A 313 -21.38 -13.26 17.08
CA GLN A 313 -22.70 -13.41 17.69
C GLN A 313 -22.64 -13.82 19.17
N GLY A 314 -21.76 -13.14 19.93
CA GLY A 314 -21.55 -13.39 21.36
C GLY A 314 -20.85 -14.70 21.70
N THR A 315 -20.51 -15.53 20.70
CA THR A 315 -19.80 -16.79 20.90
C THR A 315 -18.33 -16.61 20.58
N LEU A 316 -17.44 -16.96 21.52
CA LEU A 316 -16.00 -17.00 21.26
C LEU A 316 -15.72 -17.93 20.07
N LYS A 317 -15.00 -17.45 19.06
CA LYS A 317 -14.64 -18.19 17.86
C LYS A 317 -13.17 -18.53 17.80
N SER A 318 -12.33 -17.60 18.20
CA SER A 318 -10.90 -17.86 18.27
C SER A 318 -10.20 -16.95 19.26
N ILE A 319 -9.02 -17.40 19.67
CA ILE A 319 -8.07 -16.68 20.50
C ILE A 319 -6.74 -16.66 19.75
N THR A 320 -6.18 -15.48 19.49
CA THR A 320 -4.83 -15.38 18.89
C THR A 320 -3.83 -15.00 19.97
N PHE A 321 -2.67 -15.65 19.99
CA PHE A 321 -1.57 -15.36 20.90
C PHE A 321 -0.33 -14.93 20.12
N TRP A 322 0.37 -13.93 20.64
CA TRP A 322 1.66 -13.47 20.16
C TRP A 322 2.74 -13.81 21.18
N ARG A 323 3.68 -14.65 20.76
CA ARG A 323 4.88 -14.93 21.54
C ARG A 323 6.00 -14.03 21.07
N GLU A 324 6.65 -13.38 22.02
CA GLU A 324 7.85 -12.61 21.75
C GLU A 324 9.04 -13.16 22.53
N GLU A 325 10.21 -13.05 21.91
CA GLU A 325 11.50 -13.33 22.53
C GLU A 325 12.48 -12.23 22.11
N ASN A 326 13.22 -11.66 23.06
CA ASN A 326 14.17 -10.57 22.82
C ASN A 326 13.56 -9.38 22.02
N GLY A 327 12.29 -9.08 22.29
CA GLY A 327 11.57 -7.96 21.68
C GLY A 327 11.04 -8.22 20.26
N LYS A 328 11.12 -9.46 19.75
CA LYS A 328 10.62 -9.85 18.42
C LYS A 328 9.57 -10.94 18.51
N THR A 329 8.55 -10.85 17.67
CA THR A 329 7.50 -11.88 17.56
C THR A 329 8.08 -13.15 16.99
N THR A 330 8.16 -14.22 17.77
CA THR A 330 8.61 -15.52 17.29
C THR A 330 7.45 -16.39 16.82
N GLN A 331 6.24 -16.15 17.31
CA GLN A 331 5.06 -16.95 16.99
C GLN A 331 3.78 -16.11 17.06
N GLN A 332 2.87 -16.36 16.14
CA GLN A 332 1.48 -15.91 16.19
C GLN A 332 0.58 -17.13 15.97
N GLU A 333 -0.18 -17.54 16.98
CA GLU A 333 -0.97 -18.77 16.95
C GLU A 333 -2.45 -18.50 17.20
N GLU A 334 -3.33 -19.08 16.40
CA GLU A 334 -4.78 -19.01 16.56
C GLU A 334 -5.32 -20.32 17.13
N PHE A 335 -6.13 -20.24 18.17
CA PHE A 335 -6.75 -21.38 18.85
C PHE A 335 -8.26 -21.29 18.78
N SER A 336 -8.92 -22.44 18.71
CA SER A 336 -10.36 -22.54 18.94
C SER A 336 -10.69 -22.39 20.43
N PRO A 337 -11.96 -22.16 20.78
CA PRO A 337 -12.37 -21.96 22.18
C PRO A 337 -12.09 -23.15 23.11
N ASP A 338 -11.98 -24.36 22.55
CA ASP A 338 -11.62 -25.58 23.28
C ASP A 338 -10.09 -25.79 23.41
N GLY A 339 -9.29 -24.78 23.06
CA GLY A 339 -7.83 -24.77 23.21
C GLY A 339 -7.08 -25.55 22.13
N LYS A 340 -7.72 -25.91 21.02
CA LYS A 340 -7.03 -26.58 19.91
C LYS A 340 -6.44 -25.56 18.95
N LEU A 341 -5.15 -25.73 18.63
CA LEU A 341 -4.47 -24.93 17.63
C LEU A 341 -5.17 -25.07 16.26
N GLN A 342 -5.57 -23.94 15.68
CA GLN A 342 -6.19 -23.84 14.35
C GLN A 342 -5.15 -23.48 13.28
N GLY A 343 -4.09 -22.79 13.67
CA GLY A 343 -3.01 -22.41 12.77
C GLY A 343 -2.10 -21.37 13.41
N GLY A 344 -1.10 -20.94 12.65
CA GLY A 344 -0.20 -19.89 13.11
C GLY A 344 0.95 -19.62 12.16
N VAL A 345 1.69 -18.56 12.45
CA VAL A 345 2.91 -18.16 11.76
C VAL A 345 4.06 -18.20 12.75
N TYR A 346 5.17 -18.82 12.34
CA TYR A 346 6.38 -18.98 13.16
C TYR A 346 7.56 -18.32 12.47
N TYR A 347 8.29 -17.51 13.22
CA TYR A 347 9.38 -16.69 12.72
C TYR A 347 10.72 -17.20 13.25
N SER A 348 11.73 -17.19 12.39
CA SER A 348 13.13 -17.39 12.77
C SER A 348 13.94 -16.15 12.42
N TYR A 349 14.97 -15.88 13.21
CA TYR A 349 15.79 -14.68 13.08
C TYR A 349 17.28 -15.02 13.06
N ASP A 350 18.08 -14.20 12.38
CA ASP A 350 19.55 -14.24 12.51
C ASP A 350 20.04 -13.48 13.75
N GLU A 351 21.35 -13.48 13.99
CA GLU A 351 21.97 -12.79 15.14
C GLU A 351 21.82 -11.26 15.12
N LYS A 352 21.65 -10.66 13.93
CA LYS A 352 21.32 -9.23 13.78
C LYS A 352 19.82 -8.99 14.00
N GLY A 353 19.05 -10.07 14.06
CA GLY A 353 17.62 -10.11 14.29
C GLY A 353 16.80 -9.87 13.02
N ASN A 354 17.33 -10.12 11.83
CA ASN A 354 16.53 -10.13 10.61
C ASN A 354 15.70 -11.40 10.54
N CYS A 355 14.46 -11.30 10.07
CA CYS A 355 13.62 -12.49 9.88
C CYS A 355 14.20 -13.32 8.74
N THR A 356 14.68 -14.54 9.02
CA THR A 356 15.27 -15.43 8.02
C THR A 356 14.28 -16.46 7.49
N MET A 357 13.20 -16.71 8.22
CA MET A 357 12.18 -17.67 7.82
C MET A 357 10.83 -17.38 8.47
N GLU A 358 9.78 -17.60 7.68
CA GLU A 358 8.39 -17.63 8.13
C GLU A 358 7.78 -18.99 7.79
N LEU A 359 7.08 -19.61 8.73
CA LEU A 359 6.35 -20.86 8.52
C LEU A 359 4.88 -20.63 8.82
N SER A 360 4.04 -20.77 7.81
CA SER A 360 2.58 -20.75 7.94
C SER A 360 2.06 -22.18 8.14
N LYS A 361 1.37 -22.41 9.25
CA LYS A 361 0.77 -23.70 9.58
C LYS A 361 -0.73 -23.58 9.74
N VAL A 362 -1.46 -24.61 9.37
CA VAL A 362 -2.91 -24.69 9.53
C VAL A 362 -3.31 -26.07 10.03
N TYR A 363 -4.39 -26.13 10.79
CA TYR A 363 -5.04 -27.36 11.17
C TYR A 363 -5.81 -27.94 9.99
N ASN A 364 -5.42 -29.14 9.56
CA ASN A 364 -6.12 -29.87 8.52
C ASN A 364 -7.18 -30.77 9.15
N ILE A 365 -8.46 -30.46 8.86
CA ILE A 365 -9.61 -31.15 9.44
C ILE A 365 -9.68 -32.63 9.01
N ARG A 366 -9.17 -32.96 7.81
CA ARG A 366 -9.22 -34.32 7.26
C ARG A 366 -8.20 -35.24 7.94
N THR A 367 -6.96 -34.76 8.10
CA THR A 367 -5.86 -35.51 8.72
C THR A 367 -5.82 -35.34 10.24
N ARG A 368 -6.54 -34.35 10.77
CA ARG A 368 -6.56 -33.95 12.19
C ARG A 368 -5.18 -33.58 12.73
N THR A 369 -4.31 -33.05 11.88
CA THR A 369 -2.93 -32.65 12.20
C THR A 369 -2.65 -31.21 11.78
N ILE A 370 -1.65 -30.60 12.40
CA ILE A 370 -1.10 -29.31 11.98
C ILE A 370 -0.14 -29.56 10.82
N GLU A 371 -0.38 -28.90 9.70
CA GLU A 371 0.41 -29.03 8.48
C GLU A 371 1.03 -27.67 8.13
N THR A 372 2.29 -27.70 7.66
CA THR A 372 2.91 -26.51 7.06
C THR A 372 2.32 -26.32 5.67
N ILE A 373 1.69 -25.18 5.43
CA ILE A 373 1.10 -24.82 4.15
C ILE A 373 1.88 -23.73 3.42
N GLY A 374 2.75 -23.02 4.13
CA GLY A 374 3.58 -21.99 3.54
C GLY A 374 4.92 -21.89 4.25
N LYS A 375 5.95 -21.58 3.47
CA LYS A 375 7.28 -21.28 3.99
C LYS A 375 7.85 -20.12 3.20
N SER A 376 8.33 -19.10 3.89
CA SER A 376 9.13 -18.03 3.29
C SER A 376 10.55 -18.09 3.85
N ILE A 377 11.55 -17.86 3.00
CA ILE A 377 12.97 -17.84 3.37
C ILE A 377 13.56 -16.51 2.91
N TYR A 378 14.30 -15.86 3.79
CA TYR A 378 14.94 -14.58 3.51
C TYR A 378 16.45 -14.65 3.76
N LYS A 379 17.22 -13.91 2.96
CA LYS A 379 18.66 -13.70 3.21
C LYS A 379 19.00 -12.23 3.04
N TYR A 380 19.97 -11.78 3.81
CA TYR A 380 20.38 -10.38 3.87
C TYR A 380 21.87 -10.24 3.56
N ASP A 381 22.25 -9.09 3.03
CA ASP A 381 23.66 -8.76 2.88
C ASP A 381 24.27 -8.14 4.14
N LYS A 382 25.54 -7.73 4.03
CA LYS A 382 26.28 -7.13 5.16
C LYS A 382 25.66 -5.83 5.69
N TYR A 383 24.90 -5.11 4.86
CA TYR A 383 24.23 -3.87 5.22
C TYR A 383 22.79 -4.07 5.62
N ASN A 384 22.31 -5.32 5.76
CA ASN A 384 20.96 -5.63 6.19
C ASN A 384 19.87 -5.46 5.12
N ASN A 385 20.24 -5.36 3.84
CA ASN A 385 19.27 -5.35 2.75
C ASN A 385 18.88 -6.79 2.36
N CYS A 386 17.59 -7.05 2.13
CA CYS A 386 17.08 -8.36 1.74
C CYS A 386 17.47 -8.70 0.30
N ILE A 387 18.42 -9.61 0.11
CA ILE A 387 18.96 -10.00 -1.20
C ILE A 387 18.25 -11.21 -1.82
N TYR A 388 17.48 -11.93 -1.01
CA TYR A 388 16.84 -13.18 -1.42
C TYR A 388 15.55 -13.36 -0.64
N GLU A 389 14.48 -13.70 -1.33
CA GLU A 389 13.19 -14.04 -0.75
C GLU A 389 12.58 -15.19 -1.56
N ALA A 390 12.32 -16.33 -0.94
CA ALA A 390 11.66 -17.45 -1.60
C ALA A 390 10.42 -17.85 -0.81
N LYS A 391 9.28 -17.94 -1.50
CA LYS A 391 8.02 -18.39 -0.93
C LYS A 391 7.62 -19.73 -1.52
N PHE A 392 7.22 -20.64 -0.65
CA PHE A 392 6.76 -21.97 -0.98
C PHE A 392 5.33 -22.13 -0.50
N PHE A 393 4.48 -22.73 -1.32
CA PHE A 393 3.18 -23.23 -0.89
C PHE A 393 3.29 -24.75 -0.77
N ARG A 394 3.13 -25.25 0.45
CA ARG A 394 3.53 -26.61 0.83
C ARG A 394 5.00 -26.83 0.47
N ASP A 395 5.27 -27.81 -0.39
CA ASP A 395 6.63 -28.17 -0.82
C ASP A 395 7.00 -27.58 -2.18
N SER A 396 6.05 -26.92 -2.87
CA SER A 396 6.27 -26.33 -4.20
C SER A 396 6.68 -24.85 -4.07
N LEU A 397 7.73 -24.46 -4.78
CA LEU A 397 8.09 -23.04 -4.94
C LEU A 397 6.93 -22.27 -5.58
N ASP A 398 6.46 -21.22 -4.90
CA ASP A 398 5.45 -20.29 -5.40
C ASP A 398 6.15 -19.18 -6.20
N TYR A 399 7.06 -18.46 -5.54
CA TYR A 399 7.93 -17.49 -6.19
C TYR A 399 9.29 -17.34 -5.52
N LEU A 400 10.23 -16.77 -6.26
CA LEU A 400 11.56 -16.42 -5.80
C LEU A 400 11.91 -15.00 -6.27
N ILE A 401 12.46 -14.20 -5.37
CA ILE A 401 13.03 -12.88 -5.66
C ILE A 401 14.51 -12.89 -5.31
N GLU A 402 15.34 -12.45 -6.26
CA GLU A 402 16.75 -12.18 -6.07
C GLU A 402 16.97 -10.67 -6.24
N ARG A 403 17.73 -10.04 -5.33
CA ARG A 403 18.07 -8.62 -5.38
C ARG A 403 19.59 -8.45 -5.33
N ASN A 404 20.14 -7.81 -6.35
CA ASN A 404 21.56 -7.50 -6.46
C ASN A 404 21.81 -6.03 -6.15
N PHE A 405 22.41 -5.76 -5.00
CA PHE A 405 22.75 -4.40 -4.57
C PHE A 405 24.19 -4.05 -4.96
N THR A 406 24.39 -2.81 -5.43
CA THR A 406 25.70 -2.18 -5.50
C THR A 406 25.71 -0.94 -4.62
N TYR A 407 26.85 -0.62 -4.03
CA TYR A 407 27.00 0.46 -3.06
C TYR A 407 28.02 1.47 -3.56
N TYR A 408 27.89 2.71 -3.10
CA TYR A 408 28.99 3.67 -3.17
C TYR A 408 30.09 3.27 -2.18
N GLU A 409 31.33 3.51 -2.58
CA GLU A 409 32.50 3.42 -1.71
C GLU A 409 32.50 4.50 -0.62
#